data_AF-A0A225UCK7-F1
#
_entry.id   AF-A0A225UCK7-F1
#
_cell.length_a   1.000
_cell.length_b   1.000
_cell.length_c   1.000
_cell.angle_alpha   90.00
_cell.angle_beta   90.00
_cell.angle_gamma   90.00
#
_symmetry.space_group_name_H-M   'P 1'
#
loop_
_entity.id
_entity.type
_entity.pdbx_description
1 polymer ?
#
loop_
_entity_poly.entity_id
_entity_poly.type
_entity_poly.pdbx_seq_one_letter_code
_entity_poly.pdbx_strand_id
1 'polypeptide(L)'
;MPYNKYLGLLRTRGTLVMLGLPNDEIKFLSMVVVGPGIRVMGSLIGSIEDIEDMLQLAFEKNVRPIIQKLPMTKVNYGITIMR
;
A
#
# COMPACT_ATOMS: atom_id res chain seq x y z
N MET A 1 -4.20 -1.93 -13.31
CA MET A 1 -3.05 -2.69 -12.75
C MET A 1 -3.11 -4.17 -13.15
N PRO A 2 -1.98 -4.90 -13.28
CA PRO A 2 -1.98 -6.32 -13.67
C PRO A 2 -2.25 -7.27 -12.47
N TYR A 3 -3.46 -7.22 -11.90
CA TYR A 3 -3.82 -7.95 -10.66
C TYR A 3 -3.59 -9.46 -10.71
N ASN A 4 -3.89 -10.11 -11.84
CA ASN A 4 -3.69 -11.55 -12.00
C ASN A 4 -2.22 -11.96 -11.80
N LYS A 5 -1.26 -11.11 -12.21
CA LYS A 5 0.17 -11.38 -11.99
C LYS A 5 0.52 -11.29 -10.51
N TYR A 6 0.01 -10.28 -9.80
CA TYR A 6 0.27 -10.13 -8.37
C TYR A 6 -0.32 -11.29 -7.55
N LEU A 7 -1.54 -11.72 -7.88
CA LEU A 7 -2.16 -12.87 -7.23
C LEU A 7 -1.41 -14.18 -7.51
N GLY A 8 -0.84 -14.33 -8.70
CA GLY A 8 0.00 -15.49 -9.05
C GLY A 8 1.34 -15.57 -8.30
N LEU A 9 1.82 -14.48 -7.70
CA LEU A 9 3.03 -14.46 -6.87
C LEU A 9 2.77 -14.92 -5.43
N LEU A 10 1.51 -15.01 -5.01
CA LEU A 10 1.16 -15.39 -3.65
C LEU A 10 1.26 -16.91 -3.47
N ARG A 11 1.81 -17.33 -2.33
CA ARG A 11 1.71 -18.72 -1.88
C ARG A 11 0.25 -19.11 -1.65
N THR A 12 -0.05 -20.40 -1.65
CA THR A 12 -1.37 -20.95 -1.26
C THR A 12 -1.80 -20.34 0.08
N ARG A 13 -3.05 -19.85 0.16
CA ARG A 13 -3.61 -19.12 1.30
C ARG A 13 -2.89 -17.80 1.66
N GLY A 14 -2.18 -17.20 0.70
CA GLY A 14 -1.61 -15.87 0.81
C GLY A 14 -2.67 -14.77 0.91
N THR A 15 -2.23 -13.57 1.30
CA THR A 15 -3.09 -12.39 1.43
C THR A 15 -2.54 -11.26 0.56
N LEU A 16 -3.36 -10.70 -0.32
CA LEU A 16 -3.12 -9.43 -0.98
C LEU A 16 -3.76 -8.31 -0.16
N VAL A 17 -2.97 -7.34 0.29
CA VAL A 17 -3.48 -6.14 0.99
C VAL A 17 -3.47 -4.96 0.02
N MET A 18 -4.64 -4.40 -0.23
CA MET A 18 -4.83 -3.24 -1.09
C MET A 18 -4.76 -1.96 -0.26
N LEU A 19 -3.72 -1.16 -0.55
CA LEU A 19 -3.50 0.17 0.04
C LEU A 19 -3.69 1.30 -0.97
N GLY A 20 -3.49 1.01 -2.25
CA GLY A 20 -3.62 1.98 -3.34
C GLY A 20 -5.06 2.11 -3.83
N LEU A 21 -5.47 3.33 -4.14
CA LEU A 21 -6.76 3.67 -4.74
C LEU A 21 -6.56 3.99 -6.23
N PRO A 22 -6.62 2.99 -7.13
CA PRO A 22 -6.59 3.23 -8.57
C PRO A 22 -7.90 3.92 -9.02
N ASN A 23 -7.81 4.74 -10.07
CA ASN A 23 -8.99 5.32 -10.71
C ASN A 23 -9.81 4.27 -11.50
N ASP A 24 -9.19 3.15 -11.89
CA ASP A 24 -9.81 2.07 -12.63
C ASP A 24 -10.39 0.98 -11.71
N GLU A 25 -11.40 0.26 -12.20
CA GLU A 25 -11.97 -0.90 -11.53
C GLU A 25 -10.95 -2.04 -11.33
N ILE A 26 -11.06 -2.73 -10.20
CA ILE A 26 -10.24 -3.90 -9.88
C ILE A 26 -10.82 -5.13 -10.60
N LYS A 27 -10.03 -5.70 -11.52
CA LYS A 27 -10.43 -6.89 -12.30
C LYS A 27 -9.39 -8.00 -12.15
N PHE A 28 -9.82 -9.16 -11.66
CA PHE A 28 -9.01 -10.38 -11.60
C PHE A 28 -9.87 -11.62 -11.89
N LEU A 29 -9.22 -12.70 -12.33
CA LEU A 29 -9.88 -13.97 -12.60
C LEU A 29 -10.20 -14.68 -11.28
N SER A 30 -11.46 -15.06 -11.06
CA SER A 30 -11.90 -15.74 -9.85
C SER A 30 -11.14 -17.05 -9.59
N MET A 31 -10.74 -17.76 -10.66
CA MET A 31 -9.98 -19.01 -10.54
C MET A 31 -8.61 -18.81 -9.86
N VAL A 32 -7.97 -17.66 -10.08
CA VAL A 32 -6.66 -17.33 -9.48
C VAL A 32 -6.80 -17.11 -7.97
N VAL A 33 -7.99 -16.73 -7.48
CA VAL A 33 -8.26 -16.58 -6.05
C VAL A 33 -8.72 -17.90 -5.44
N VAL A 34 -9.68 -18.59 -6.07
CA VAL A 34 -10.30 -19.80 -5.53
C VAL A 34 -9.34 -20.98 -5.50
N GLY A 35 -8.53 -21.18 -6.55
CA GLY A 35 -7.62 -22.33 -6.65
C GLY A 35 -6.63 -22.43 -5.49
N PRO A 36 -5.80 -21.39 -5.26
CA PRO A 36 -4.88 -21.33 -4.13
C PRO A 36 -5.50 -20.82 -2.82
N GLY A 37 -6.78 -20.42 -2.82
CA GLY A 37 -7.47 -19.90 -1.63
C GLY A 37 -6.91 -18.56 -1.12
N ILE A 38 -6.63 -17.62 -2.03
CA ILE A 38 -6.06 -16.31 -1.70
C ILE A 38 -7.11 -15.41 -1.01
N ARG A 39 -6.66 -14.57 -0.08
CA ARG A 39 -7.48 -13.49 0.52
C ARG A 39 -7.11 -12.14 -0.09
N VAL A 40 -8.11 -11.32 -0.39
CA VAL A 40 -7.93 -9.92 -0.80
C VAL A 40 -8.54 -9.03 0.27
N MET A 41 -7.72 -8.17 0.87
CA MET A 41 -8.10 -7.31 2.00
C MET A 41 -7.79 -5.86 1.67
N GLY A 42 -8.55 -4.92 2.23
CA GLY A 42 -8.23 -3.49 2.18
C GLY A 42 -7.71 -2.99 3.52
N SER A 43 -6.85 -1.99 3.50
CA SER A 43 -6.47 -1.21 4.69
C SER A 43 -6.26 0.24 4.28
N LEU A 44 -6.88 1.17 5.01
CA LEU A 44 -6.88 2.59 4.67
C LEU A 44 -5.95 3.38 5.60
N ILE A 45 -6.16 3.25 6.90
CA ILE A 45 -5.36 3.87 7.95
C ILE A 45 -5.46 3.00 9.21
N GLY A 46 -4.41 2.99 10.03
CA GLY A 46 -4.39 2.35 11.34
C GLY A 46 -5.12 3.16 12.41
N SER A 47 -5.35 2.55 13.57
CA SER A 47 -5.83 3.25 14.77
C SER A 47 -4.75 4.17 15.35
N ILE A 48 -5.10 5.00 16.34
CA ILE A 48 -4.13 5.86 17.04
C ILE A 48 -3.05 4.99 17.71
N GLU A 49 -3.47 3.89 18.34
CA GLU A 49 -2.59 2.92 18.99
C GLU A 49 -1.60 2.30 17.97
N ASP A 50 -2.09 1.88 16.79
CA ASP A 50 -1.23 1.34 15.73
C ASP A 50 -0.19 2.37 15.23
N ILE A 51 -0.55 3.65 15.20
CA ILE A 51 0.35 4.72 14.77
C ILE A 51 1.45 4.95 15.81
N GLU A 52 1.12 4.93 17.10
CA GLU A 52 2.11 5.03 18.19
C GLU A 52 3.10 3.86 18.13
N ASP A 53 2.60 2.63 17.98
CA ASP A 53 3.42 1.43 17.83
C ASP A 53 4.32 1.48 16.58
N MET A 54 3.79 1.98 15.47
CA MET A 54 4.55 2.14 14.23
C MET A 54 5.68 3.16 14.38
N LEU A 55 5.43 4.29 15.06
CA LEU A 55 6.45 5.32 15.33
C LEU A 55 7.54 4.80 16.27
N GLN A 56 7.16 4.03 17.29
CA GLN A 56 8.10 3.39 18.20
C GLN A 56 9.00 2.39 17.45
N LEU A 57 8.42 1.53 16.62
CA LEU A 57 9.17 0.59 15.78
C LEU A 57 10.12 1.32 14.81
N ALA A 58 9.66 2.40 14.19
CA ALA A 58 10.46 3.19 13.27
C ALA A 58 11.68 3.82 13.97
N PHE A 59 11.53 4.25 15.22
CA PHE A 59 12.63 4.74 16.04
C PHE A 59 13.63 3.62 16.36
N GLU A 60 13.16 2.49 16.88
CA GLU A 60 14.01 1.36 17.30
C GLU A 60 14.78 0.72 16.14
N LYS A 61 14.16 0.59 14.97
CA LYS A 61 14.76 -0.01 13.77
C LYS A 61 15.43 1.02 12.86
N ASN A 62 15.45 2.29 13.26
CA ASN A 62 15.95 3.43 12.47
C ASN A 62 15.40 3.46 11.03
N VAL A 63 14.10 3.24 10.87
CA VAL A 63 13.41 3.36 9.59
C VAL A 63 13.18 4.84 9.31
N ARG A 64 13.72 5.35 8.20
CA ARG A 64 13.61 6.76 7.80
C ARG A 64 12.96 6.90 6.43
N PRO A 65 11.97 7.79 6.26
CA PRO A 65 11.42 8.07 4.95
C PRO A 65 12.45 8.82 4.08
N ILE A 66 12.39 8.58 2.77
CA ILE A 66 13.14 9.38 1.80
C ILE A 66 12.36 10.70 1.61
N ILE A 67 12.98 11.82 1.97
CA ILE A 67 12.31 13.13 1.98
C ILE A 67 12.94 14.11 1.00
N GLN A 68 12.08 14.93 0.38
CA GLN A 68 12.47 16.14 -0.33
C GLN A 68 11.88 17.35 0.40
N LYS A 69 12.74 18.20 0.97
CA LYS A 69 12.29 19.40 1.70
C LYS A 69 12.04 20.54 0.71
N LEU A 70 10.86 21.13 0.77
CA LEU A 70 10.47 22.30 -0.01
C LEU A 70 9.90 23.36 0.95
N PRO A 71 10.17 24.66 0.73
CA PRO A 71 9.53 25.72 1.51
C PRO A 71 8.03 25.76 1.20
N MET A 72 7.21 26.13 2.19
CA MET A 72 5.74 26.19 2.05
C MET A 72 5.29 27.11 0.89
N THR A 73 6.08 28.14 0.57
CA THR A 73 5.84 29.02 -0.58
C THR A 73 5.86 28.31 -1.94
N LYS A 74 6.48 27.13 -2.03
CA LYS A 74 6.59 26.31 -3.25
C LYS A 74 5.66 25.10 -3.26
N VAL A 75 4.58 25.11 -2.47
CA VAL A 75 3.63 23.97 -2.39
C VAL A 75 3.08 23.54 -3.76
N ASN A 76 2.74 24.49 -4.63
CA ASN A 76 2.19 24.19 -5.97
C ASN A 76 3.18 23.40 -6.83
N TYR A 77 4.47 23.77 -6.77
CA TYR A 77 5.53 23.02 -7.43
C TYR A 77 5.65 21.60 -6.86
N GLY A 78 5.54 21.46 -5.53
CA GLY A 78 5.53 20.17 -4.84
C GLY A 78 4.36 19.25 -5.26
N ILE A 79 3.21 19.82 -5.60
CA ILE A 79 2.07 19.04 -6.11
C ILE A 79 2.33 18.58 -7.55
N THR A 80 2.94 19.43 -8.39
CA THR A 80 3.26 19.08 -9.78
C THR A 80 4.21 17.89 -9.89
N ILE A 81 5.20 17.77 -9.01
CA ILE A 81 6.14 16.64 -9.02
C ILE A 81 5.53 15.31 -8.53
N MET A 82 4.37 15.34 -7.87
CA MET A 82 3.70 14.14 -7.34
C MET A 82 2.60 13.59 -8.27
N ARG A 83 2.18 14.36 -9.27
CA ARG A 83 1.19 13.95 -10.28
C ARG A 83 1.81 13.07 -11.34
#